data_AF-A0A391NPM0-F1
#
_entry.id   AF-A0A391NPM0-F1
#
_cell.length_a   1.000
_cell.length_b   1.000
_cell.length_c   1.000
_cell.angle_alpha   90.00
_cell.angle_beta   90.00
_cell.angle_gamma   90.00
#
_symmetry.space_group_name_H-M   'P 1'
#
loop_
_entity.id
_entity.type
_entity.pdbx_description
1 polymer ?
#
loop_
_entity_poly.entity_id
_entity_poly.type
_entity_poly.pdbx_seq_one_letter_code
_entity_poly.pdbx_strand_id
1 'polypeptide(L)'
;MSQQRHSADDVHVDVGGSDMEHVPEIPSKKRGTGCCCKCMCISAAVLVLSCVCLVVAALALGSHTPITVYVDPSGSDTNPGTETNPIASLSLLSSVALGLGDTVLFHRGRDICIYTC
;
A
#
# COMPACT_ATOMS: atom_id res chain seq x y z
N MET A 1 -30.90 26.08 39.79
CA MET A 1 -30.91 25.54 38.42
C MET A 1 -29.69 24.63 38.31
N SER A 2 -29.64 23.46 38.97
CA SER A 2 -30.55 22.30 38.95
C SER A 2 -30.56 21.58 37.61
N GLN A 3 -30.04 20.34 37.65
CA GLN A 3 -30.31 19.18 36.78
C GLN A 3 -29.59 19.17 35.40
N GLN A 4 -29.09 18.05 34.84
CA GLN A 4 -29.30 16.63 35.18
C GLN A 4 -28.18 15.71 34.66
N ARG A 5 -28.02 14.59 35.37
CA ARG A 5 -27.22 13.38 35.11
C ARG A 5 -27.68 12.57 33.88
N HIS A 6 -26.85 11.58 33.50
CA HIS A 6 -27.10 10.29 32.81
C HIS A 6 -26.20 10.15 31.56
N SER A 7 -25.58 9.03 31.22
CA SER A 7 -25.65 7.67 31.74
C SER A 7 -24.33 6.95 31.39
N ALA A 8 -23.94 6.01 32.24
CA ALA A 8 -22.90 5.02 31.97
C ALA A 8 -23.49 3.90 31.10
N ASP A 9 -22.73 3.41 30.14
CA ASP A 9 -22.97 2.11 29.51
C ASP A 9 -21.68 1.28 29.64
N ASP A 10 -21.72 0.47 30.70
CA ASP A 10 -20.86 -0.66 31.03
C ASP A 10 -21.11 -1.77 29.98
N VAL A 11 -20.09 -2.18 29.24
CA VAL A 11 -20.18 -3.37 28.39
C VAL A 11 -19.34 -4.47 29.04
N HIS A 12 -20.01 -5.21 29.91
CA HIS A 12 -19.56 -6.49 30.46
C HIS A 12 -19.71 -7.56 29.37
N VAL A 13 -18.59 -8.08 28.86
CA VAL A 13 -18.57 -9.26 27.99
C VAL A 13 -18.13 -10.46 28.84
N ASP A 14 -19.11 -11.13 29.43
CA ASP A 14 -18.98 -12.50 29.92
C ASP A 14 -19.32 -13.43 28.76
N VAL A 15 -18.35 -14.17 28.24
CA VAL A 15 -18.62 -15.35 27.41
C VAL A 15 -17.96 -16.52 28.10
N GLY A 16 -18.81 -17.25 28.83
CA GLY A 16 -18.46 -18.43 29.60
C GLY A 16 -17.76 -19.49 28.77
N GLY A 17 -16.79 -20.12 29.41
CA GLY A 17 -16.38 -21.47 29.05
C GLY A 17 -17.48 -22.44 29.45
N SER A 18 -17.76 -23.41 28.60
CA SER A 18 -18.30 -24.71 28.99
C SER A 18 -17.99 -25.71 27.87
N ASP A 19 -17.38 -26.80 28.31
CA ASP A 19 -17.55 -28.15 27.81
C ASP A 19 -16.79 -28.60 26.56
N MET A 20 -15.76 -29.39 26.88
CA MET A 20 -15.04 -30.31 26.02
C MET A 20 -16.02 -31.33 25.42
N GLU A 21 -16.50 -31.06 24.22
CA GLU A 21 -17.22 -32.04 23.43
C GLU A 21 -16.25 -33.03 22.80
N HIS A 22 -16.49 -34.29 23.12
CA HIS A 22 -15.77 -35.49 22.71
C HIS A 22 -15.69 -35.57 21.18
N VAL A 23 -14.49 -35.35 20.61
CA VAL A 23 -14.24 -35.48 19.17
C VAL A 23 -14.23 -36.97 18.80
N PRO A 24 -15.17 -37.47 17.99
CA PRO A 24 -15.12 -38.84 17.50
C PRO A 24 -13.95 -39.01 16.53
N GLU A 25 -13.17 -40.07 16.71
CA GLU A 25 -12.09 -40.44 15.81
C GLU A 25 -12.64 -40.64 14.38
N ILE A 26 -12.27 -39.72 13.48
CA ILE A 26 -12.57 -39.84 12.06
C ILE A 26 -11.68 -40.96 11.50
N PRO A 27 -12.25 -42.01 10.88
CA PRO A 27 -11.46 -43.08 10.29
C PRO A 27 -10.51 -42.52 9.23
N SER A 28 -9.22 -42.74 9.46
CA SER A 28 -8.12 -42.35 8.59
C SER A 28 -8.24 -43.03 7.23
N LYS A 29 -8.92 -42.36 6.30
CA LYS A 29 -9.00 -42.75 4.90
C LYS A 29 -7.63 -42.52 4.28
N LYS A 30 -6.82 -43.58 4.25
CA LYS A 30 -5.58 -43.67 3.46
C LYS A 30 -5.86 -43.17 2.05
N ARG A 31 -5.49 -41.91 1.77
CA ARG A 31 -5.35 -41.41 0.41
C ARG A 31 -4.19 -42.18 -0.20
N GLY A 32 -4.51 -43.23 -0.93
CA GLY A 32 -3.57 -43.89 -1.81
C GLY A 32 -2.99 -42.83 -2.74
N THR A 33 -1.73 -42.50 -2.54
CA THR A 33 -0.89 -41.77 -3.49
C THR A 33 -0.65 -42.69 -4.68
N GLY A 34 -1.69 -42.86 -5.51
CA GLY A 34 -1.56 -43.35 -6.86
C GLY A 34 -0.74 -42.33 -7.64
N CYS A 35 0.56 -42.55 -7.70
CA CYS A 35 1.47 -41.84 -8.59
C CYS A 35 1.06 -42.13 -10.05
N CYS A 36 0.08 -41.38 -10.55
CA CYS A 36 -0.01 -41.13 -11.97
C CYS A 36 1.06 -40.07 -12.26
N CYS A 37 2.12 -40.43 -12.99
CA CYS A 37 3.23 -39.53 -13.34
C CYS A 37 2.77 -38.21 -14.00
N LYS A 38 1.54 -38.16 -14.50
CA LYS A 38 0.88 -36.95 -15.04
C LYS A 38 0.51 -35.91 -13.98
N CYS A 39 0.17 -36.31 -12.76
CA CYS A 39 -0.18 -35.38 -11.67
C CYS A 39 1.06 -34.65 -11.10
N MET A 40 2.22 -35.31 -11.14
CA MET A 40 3.49 -34.73 -10.65
C MET A 40 4.04 -33.64 -11.59
N CYS A 41 3.80 -33.77 -12.90
CA CYS A 41 4.18 -32.74 -13.87
C CYS A 41 3.30 -31.49 -13.76
N ILE A 42 2.01 -31.65 -13.43
CA ILE A 42 1.07 -30.54 -13.29
C ILE A 42 1.45 -29.66 -12.08
N SER A 43 1.88 -30.27 -10.95
CA SER A 43 2.31 -29.48 -9.79
C SER A 43 3.60 -28.70 -10.04
N ALA A 44 4.55 -29.29 -10.79
CA ALA A 44 5.80 -28.61 -11.15
C ALA A 44 5.55 -27.42 -12.09
N ALA A 45 4.69 -27.59 -13.11
CA ALA A 45 4.35 -26.52 -14.03
C ALA A 45 3.63 -25.35 -13.34
N VAL A 46 2.70 -25.63 -12.42
CA VAL A 46 2.00 -24.60 -11.64
C VAL A 46 2.96 -23.83 -10.73
N LEU A 47 3.91 -24.53 -10.09
CA LEU A 47 4.88 -23.90 -9.21
C LEU A 47 5.83 -22.99 -9.99
N VAL A 48 6.36 -23.47 -11.13
CA VAL A 48 7.19 -22.66 -12.04
C VAL A 48 6.42 -21.45 -12.56
N LEU A 49 5.19 -21.63 -13.01
CA LEU A 49 4.36 -20.52 -13.50
C LEU A 49 4.09 -19.49 -12.41
N SER A 50 3.76 -19.92 -11.19
CA SER A 50 3.56 -19.00 -10.06
C SER A 50 4.83 -18.22 -9.71
N CYS A 51 5.99 -18.87 -9.77
CA CYS A 51 7.27 -18.26 -9.48
C CYS A 51 7.64 -17.21 -10.55
N VAL A 52 7.41 -17.53 -11.83
CA VAL A 52 7.57 -16.58 -12.95
C VAL A 52 6.64 -15.38 -12.77
N CYS A 53 5.37 -15.59 -12.41
CA CYS A 53 4.43 -14.50 -12.14
C CYS A 53 4.90 -13.60 -10.98
N LEU A 54 5.41 -14.17 -9.89
CA LEU A 54 5.95 -13.40 -8.76
C LEU A 54 7.17 -12.57 -9.15
N VAL A 55 8.09 -13.13 -9.95
CA VAL A 55 9.27 -12.42 -10.44
C VAL A 55 8.86 -11.27 -11.36
N VAL A 56 7.93 -11.50 -12.30
CA VAL A 56 7.42 -10.46 -13.20
C VAL A 56 6.69 -9.36 -12.43
N ALA A 57 5.89 -9.71 -11.41
CA ALA A 57 5.22 -8.73 -10.56
C ALA A 57 6.20 -7.88 -9.75
N ALA A 58 7.26 -8.50 -9.20
CA ALA A 58 8.31 -7.79 -8.48
C ALA A 58 9.09 -6.83 -9.38
N LEU A 59 9.36 -7.20 -10.63
CA LEU A 59 9.99 -6.34 -11.64
C LEU A 59 9.08 -5.18 -12.09
N ALA A 60 7.76 -5.36 -12.03
CA ALA A 60 6.78 -4.34 -12.39
C ALA A 60 6.60 -3.26 -11.30
N LEU A 61 7.08 -3.49 -10.08
CA LEU A 61 7.20 -2.46 -9.05
C LEU A 61 8.38 -1.55 -9.41
N GLY A 62 8.16 -0.65 -10.37
CA GLY A 62 9.14 0.35 -10.75
C GLY A 62 9.62 1.10 -9.51
N SER A 63 10.94 1.14 -9.31
CA SER A 63 11.55 1.91 -8.22
C SER A 63 11.45 3.40 -8.54
N HIS A 64 10.33 4.02 -8.14
CA HIS A 64 10.18 5.46 -8.20
C HIS A 64 11.19 6.11 -7.25
N THR A 65 12.07 6.96 -7.77
CA THR A 65 13.01 7.71 -6.93
C THR A 65 12.36 9.04 -6.58
N PRO A 66 12.12 9.33 -5.28
CA PRO A 66 11.52 10.58 -4.86
C PRO A 66 12.27 11.79 -5.42
N ILE A 67 11.57 12.69 -6.08
CA ILE A 67 12.10 13.97 -6.57
C ILE A 67 11.51 15.14 -5.78
N THR A 68 12.24 16.26 -5.75
CA THR A 68 11.76 17.53 -5.21
C THR A 68 11.70 18.56 -6.33
N VAL A 69 10.53 19.16 -6.55
CA VAL A 69 10.30 20.18 -7.57
C VAL A 69 10.04 21.53 -6.91
N TYR A 70 10.75 22.56 -7.35
CA TYR A 70 10.66 23.91 -6.81
C TYR A 70 9.83 24.81 -7.73
N VAL A 71 8.83 25.46 -7.15
CA VAL A 71 7.92 26.39 -7.83
C VAL A 71 8.01 27.75 -7.17
N ASP A 72 8.29 28.78 -7.97
CA ASP A 72 8.36 30.17 -7.53
C ASP A 72 7.81 31.09 -8.63
N PRO A 73 6.84 31.98 -8.35
CA PRO A 73 6.27 32.90 -9.35
C PRO A 73 7.28 33.81 -10.06
N SER A 74 8.48 34.01 -9.48
CA SER A 74 9.59 34.77 -10.07
C SER A 74 10.50 33.95 -10.99
N GLY A 75 10.29 32.62 -11.04
CA GLY A 75 11.01 31.68 -11.88
C GLY A 75 10.61 31.75 -13.36
N SER A 76 10.88 30.66 -14.09
CA SER A 76 10.50 30.51 -15.50
C SER A 76 10.07 29.08 -15.77
N ASP A 77 9.03 28.89 -16.59
CA ASP A 77 8.56 27.56 -17.01
C ASP A 77 9.54 26.83 -17.95
N THR A 78 10.59 27.53 -18.40
CA THR A 78 11.72 26.91 -19.11
C THR A 78 12.77 26.33 -18.18
N ASN A 79 12.64 26.54 -16.86
CA ASN A 79 13.60 26.04 -15.88
C ASN A 79 13.38 24.56 -15.57
N PRO A 80 14.41 23.85 -15.10
CA PRO A 80 14.31 22.44 -14.73
C PRO A 80 13.53 22.17 -13.42
N GLY A 81 13.15 23.21 -12.65
CA GLY A 81 12.41 23.04 -11.38
C GLY A 81 13.30 22.71 -10.20
N THR A 82 14.54 23.20 -10.20
CA THR A 82 15.49 23.08 -9.09
C THR A 82 15.40 24.29 -8.15
N GLU A 83 16.02 24.22 -6.98
CA GLU A 83 16.04 25.32 -6.01
C GLU A 83 16.57 26.64 -6.60
N THR A 84 17.65 26.57 -7.40
CA THR A 84 18.25 27.74 -8.05
C THR A 84 17.51 28.19 -9.30
N ASN A 85 16.74 27.29 -9.92
CA ASN A 85 16.01 27.53 -11.16
C ASN A 85 14.60 26.95 -11.01
N PRO A 86 13.73 27.63 -10.23
CA PRO A 86 12.37 27.16 -9.99
C PRO A 86 11.49 27.40 -11.23
N ILE A 87 10.46 26.57 -11.38
CA ILE A 87 9.42 26.78 -12.40
C ILE A 87 8.43 27.85 -11.94
N ALA A 88 7.82 28.59 -12.87
CA ALA A 88 6.96 29.71 -12.53
C ALA A 88 5.51 29.28 -12.25
N SER A 89 5.00 28.34 -13.04
CA SER A 89 3.58 28.00 -13.09
C SER A 89 3.28 26.60 -12.59
N LEU A 90 2.18 26.51 -11.84
CA LEU A 90 1.52 25.26 -11.44
C LEU A 90 1.06 24.43 -12.65
N SER A 91 0.73 25.08 -13.77
CA SER A 91 0.30 24.40 -14.98
C SER A 91 1.37 23.46 -15.52
N LEU A 92 2.65 23.85 -15.46
CA LEU A 92 3.75 22.99 -15.90
C LEU A 92 3.87 21.75 -14.99
N LEU A 93 3.58 21.90 -13.70
CA LEU A 93 3.65 20.81 -12.73
C LEU A 93 2.70 19.65 -13.06
N SER A 94 1.56 19.92 -13.70
CA SER A 94 0.63 18.88 -14.18
C SER A 94 1.21 18.00 -15.30
N SER A 95 2.23 18.49 -16.01
CA SER A 95 2.97 17.73 -17.01
C SER A 95 4.16 16.96 -16.42
N VAL A 96 4.54 17.26 -15.18
CA VAL A 96 5.56 16.52 -14.44
C VAL A 96 4.88 15.27 -13.88
N ALA A 97 5.41 14.10 -14.21
CA ALA A 97 4.92 12.83 -13.65
C ALA A 97 5.35 12.72 -12.18
N LEU A 98 4.50 13.24 -11.28
CA LEU A 98 4.69 13.10 -9.84
C LEU A 98 4.19 11.73 -9.38
N GLY A 99 5.06 10.98 -8.71
CA GLY A 99 4.79 9.70 -8.08
C GLY A 99 4.71 9.80 -6.57
N LEU A 100 4.39 8.66 -5.93
CA LEU A 100 4.36 8.55 -4.47
C LEU A 100 5.74 8.86 -3.87
N GLY A 101 5.77 9.74 -2.89
CA GLY A 101 7.00 10.20 -2.24
C GLY A 101 7.63 11.44 -2.88
N ASP A 102 7.12 11.92 -4.01
CA ASP A 102 7.59 13.19 -4.58
C ASP A 102 7.15 14.38 -3.73
N THR A 103 7.97 15.42 -3.76
CA THR A 103 7.75 16.65 -3.01
C THR A 103 7.72 17.85 -3.95
N VAL A 104 6.77 18.75 -3.72
CA VAL A 104 6.68 20.02 -4.42
C VAL A 104 6.77 21.15 -3.40
N LEU A 105 7.70 22.06 -3.63
CA LEU A 105 7.98 23.21 -2.78
C LEU A 105 7.54 24.50 -3.48
N PHE A 106 6.59 25.20 -2.88
CA PHE A 106 6.10 26.48 -3.38
C PHE A 106 6.66 27.62 -2.55
N HIS A 107 7.35 28.54 -3.20
CA HIS A 107 7.71 29.82 -2.60
C HIS A 107 6.57 30.82 -2.78
N ARG A 108 6.04 31.33 -1.66
CA ARG A 108 5.06 32.40 -1.64
C ARG A 108 5.58 33.57 -0.80
N GLY A 109 6.51 34.32 -1.37
CA GLY A 109 7.13 35.46 -0.70
C GLY A 109 8.07 35.00 0.41
N ARG A 110 7.66 35.12 1.67
CA ARG A 110 8.48 34.69 2.84
C ARG A 110 8.15 33.30 3.35
N ASP A 111 7.04 32.72 2.88
CA ASP A 111 6.56 31.42 3.35
C ASP A 111 6.78 30.35 2.27
N ILE A 112 7.08 29.13 2.72
CA ILE A 112 7.23 27.95 1.86
C ILE A 112 6.08 26.99 2.16
N CYS A 113 5.38 26.53 1.13
CA CYS A 113 4.38 25.47 1.25
C CYS A 113 4.93 24.17 0.67
N ILE A 114 4.78 23.07 1.43
CA ILE A 114 5.27 21.73 1.06
C ILE A 114 4.07 20.85 0.72
N TYR A 115 4.12 20.19 -0.43
CA TYR A 115 3.14 19.20 -0.86
C TYR A 115 3.85 17.89 -1.16
N THR A 116 3.35 16.79 -0.61
CA THR A 116 3.89 15.45 -0.83
C THR A 116 2.81 14.58 -1.48
N CYS A 117 3.18 13.86 -2.53
CA CYS A 117 2.29 12.93 -3.24
C CYS A 117 2.28 11.54 -2.61
#